data_AF-A0A7X7IZ33-F1
#
_entry.id   AF-A0A7X7IZ33-F1
#
_cell.length_a   1.000
_cell.length_b   1.000
_cell.length_c   1.000
_cell.angle_alpha   90.00
_cell.angle_beta   90.00
_cell.angle_gamma   90.00
#
_symmetry.space_group_name_H-M   'P 1'
#
loop_
_entity.id
_entity.type
_entity.pdbx_description
1 polymer ?
#
loop_
_entity_poly.entity_id
_entity_poly.type
_entity_poly.pdbx_seq_one_letter_code
_entity_poly.pdbx_strand_id
1 'polypeptide(L)'
;MARVYLETSFISACVTDRADTASLYHRQVSCEWWDTQRLAHDLFVSAEVVIELSAPDSHGRDEALQKIAGIPRLAIGDEVRGLAGLLVQEKVMPAPVAGDAVHVAVATVHGMDYVLSWNVRHLANPNKIEHLQRICRRVGLMPPSIVTPDMLWGSEDES
;
A
#
# COMPACT_ATOMS: atom_id res chain seq x y z
N MET A 1 -1.24 -17.82 -2.23
CA MET A 1 -1.68 -17.00 -1.09
C MET A 1 -2.20 -15.68 -1.66
N ALA A 2 -2.87 -14.83 -0.87
CA ALA A 2 -3.23 -13.51 -1.37
C ALA A 2 -1.97 -12.65 -1.57
N ARG A 3 -1.93 -11.88 -2.66
CA ARG A 3 -0.84 -10.99 -3.03
C ARG A 3 -1.06 -9.62 -2.42
N VAL A 4 -0.14 -9.20 -1.55
CA VAL A 4 -0.27 -7.99 -0.73
C VAL A 4 0.82 -7.01 -1.10
N TYR A 5 0.42 -5.83 -1.55
CA TYR A 5 1.30 -4.69 -1.72
C TYR A 5 1.42 -3.92 -0.42
N LEU A 6 2.64 -3.81 0.11
CA LEU A 6 2.93 -3.06 1.31
C LEU A 6 3.20 -1.59 0.94
N GLU A 7 2.30 -0.71 1.33
CA GLU A 7 2.46 0.73 1.12
C GLU A 7 3.34 1.36 2.23
N THR A 8 3.96 2.49 1.94
CA THR A 8 4.95 3.16 2.77
C THR A 8 4.47 3.43 4.20
N SER A 9 3.21 3.85 4.38
CA SER A 9 2.67 4.14 5.71
C SER A 9 2.62 2.92 6.62
N PHE A 10 2.38 1.72 6.06
CA PHE A 10 2.44 0.47 6.82
C PHE A 10 3.87 0.19 7.30
N ILE A 11 4.86 0.29 6.42
CA ILE A 11 6.26 0.05 6.77
C ILE A 11 6.75 1.09 7.79
N SER A 12 6.37 2.35 7.61
CA SER A 12 6.70 3.44 8.53
C SER A 12 6.09 3.21 9.91
N ALA A 13 4.86 2.67 9.98
CA ALA A 13 4.22 2.32 11.25
C ALA A 13 4.98 1.22 12.00
N CYS A 14 5.57 0.24 11.31
CA CYS A 14 6.37 -0.82 11.95
C CYS A 14 7.63 -0.30 12.67
N VAL A 15 8.15 0.87 12.29
CA VAL A 15 9.44 1.39 12.77
C VAL A 15 9.35 2.76 13.45
N THR A 16 8.15 3.33 13.55
CA THR A 16 7.96 4.67 14.12
C THR A 16 8.40 4.72 15.58
N ASP A 17 9.11 5.78 15.94
CA ASP A 17 9.51 6.12 17.31
C ASP A 17 8.60 7.18 17.95
N ARG A 18 7.58 7.64 17.22
CA ARG A 18 6.62 8.64 17.69
C ARG A 18 5.76 8.07 18.82
N ALA A 19 5.63 8.84 19.89
CA ALA A 19 4.92 8.46 21.10
C ALA A 19 3.46 8.98 21.17
N ASP A 20 2.95 9.61 20.11
CA ASP A 20 1.54 9.99 20.07
C ASP A 20 0.63 8.76 19.99
N THR A 21 -0.57 8.85 20.57
CA THR A 21 -1.47 7.70 20.75
C THR A 21 -1.78 6.97 19.44
N ALA A 22 -1.97 7.71 18.34
CA ALA A 22 -2.24 7.12 17.03
C ALA A 22 -1.03 6.35 16.50
N SER A 23 0.18 6.92 16.60
CA SER A 23 1.42 6.26 16.19
C SER A 23 1.69 5.00 17.01
N LEU A 24 1.44 5.03 18.32
CA LEU A 24 1.59 3.85 19.19
C LEU A 24 0.62 2.72 18.80
N TYR A 25 -0.63 3.06 18.49
CA TYR A 25 -1.61 2.08 18.03
C TYR A 25 -1.22 1.49 16.67
N HIS A 26 -0.92 2.31 15.67
CA HIS A 26 -0.50 1.83 14.35
C HIS A 26 0.75 0.95 14.44
N ARG A 27 1.72 1.33 15.29
CA ARG A 27 2.92 0.52 15.52
C ARG A 27 2.58 -0.85 16.08
N GLN A 28 1.78 -0.90 17.15
CA GLN A 28 1.37 -2.15 17.77
C GLN A 28 0.72 -3.10 16.76
N VAL A 29 -0.29 -2.62 16.03
CA VAL A 29 -1.03 -3.44 15.07
C VAL A 29 -0.14 -3.84 13.88
N SER A 30 0.71 -2.94 13.37
CA SER A 30 1.58 -3.27 12.23
C SER A 30 2.65 -4.28 12.59
N CYS A 31 3.24 -4.18 13.79
CA CYS A 31 4.18 -5.17 14.31
C CYS A 31 3.52 -6.53 14.51
N GLU A 32 2.33 -6.55 15.12
CA GLU A 32 1.57 -7.79 15.32
C GLU A 32 1.22 -8.47 13.99
N TRP A 33 0.74 -7.72 13.00
CA TRP A 33 0.47 -8.24 11.67
C TRP A 33 1.74 -8.78 11.01
N TRP A 34 2.84 -8.03 11.11
CA TRP A 34 4.12 -8.45 10.55
C TRP A 34 4.61 -9.77 11.16
N ASP A 35 4.45 -9.95 12.46
CA ASP A 35 4.95 -11.14 13.14
C ASP A 35 4.04 -12.36 12.95
N THR A 36 2.74 -12.15 12.80
CA THR A 36 1.74 -13.24 12.80
C THR A 36 1.18 -13.57 11.41
N GLN A 37 1.00 -12.58 10.54
CA GLN A 37 0.24 -12.73 9.29
C GLN A 37 1.12 -12.73 8.04
N ARG A 38 2.29 -12.09 8.06
CA ARG A 38 3.10 -11.86 6.84
C ARG A 38 3.44 -13.13 6.06
N LEU A 39 3.55 -14.29 6.73
CA LEU A 39 3.88 -15.58 6.10
C LEU A 39 2.69 -16.26 5.42
N ALA A 40 1.47 -15.79 5.67
CA ALA A 40 0.25 -16.26 5.01
C ALA A 40 -0.02 -15.55 3.67
N HIS A 41 0.86 -14.62 3.26
CA HIS A 41 0.68 -13.74 2.12
C HIS A 41 1.93 -13.68 1.24
N ASP A 42 1.72 -13.45 -0.05
CA ASP A 42 2.78 -13.14 -0.99
C ASP A 42 3.01 -11.61 -0.98
N LEU A 43 4.13 -11.16 -0.40
CA LEU A 43 4.38 -9.73 -0.15
C LEU A 43 5.13 -9.07 -1.31
N PHE A 44 4.75 -7.85 -1.62
CA PHE A 44 5.37 -7.04 -2.67
C PHE A 44 5.52 -5.58 -2.22
N VAL A 45 6.55 -4.91 -2.71
CA VAL A 45 6.75 -3.45 -2.61
C VAL A 45 7.09 -2.88 -3.99
N SER A 46 7.31 -1.58 -4.11
CA SER A 46 7.80 -0.95 -5.34
C SER A 46 8.97 -0.01 -5.10
N ALA A 47 9.54 0.53 -6.18
CA ALA A 47 10.52 1.60 -6.08
C ALA A 47 9.96 2.87 -5.41
N GLU A 48 8.65 3.14 -5.52
CA GLU A 48 8.01 4.29 -4.86
C GLU A 48 8.12 4.19 -3.33
N VAL A 49 7.86 3.00 -2.77
CA VAL A 49 8.02 2.73 -1.33
C VAL A 49 9.44 3.03 -0.87
N VAL A 50 10.44 2.65 -1.66
CA VAL A 50 11.84 2.90 -1.33
C VAL A 50 12.17 4.39 -1.38
N ILE A 51 11.64 5.12 -2.36
CA ILE A 51 11.83 6.57 -2.50
C ILE A 51 11.25 7.28 -1.28
N GLU A 52 10.01 6.98 -0.90
CA GLU A 52 9.34 7.64 0.22
C GLU A 52 9.97 7.28 1.57
N LEU A 53 10.35 6.01 1.79
CA LEU A 53 11.10 5.62 2.98
C LEU A 53 12.49 6.28 3.03
N SER A 54 13.09 6.61 1.89
CA SER A 54 14.40 7.27 1.84
C SER A 54 14.32 8.78 1.99
N ALA A 55 13.12 9.35 2.13
CA ALA A 55 12.95 10.79 2.30
C ALA A 55 13.61 11.29 3.60
N PRO A 56 14.14 12.53 3.63
CA PRO A 56 14.89 13.03 4.79
C PRO A 56 14.10 13.08 6.11
N ASP A 57 12.78 13.13 6.03
CA ASP A 57 11.83 13.17 7.13
C ASP A 57 11.33 11.78 7.56
N SER A 58 11.82 10.71 6.94
CA SER A 58 11.45 9.34 7.30
C SER A 58 12.10 8.90 8.61
N HIS A 59 11.26 8.57 9.58
CA HIS A 59 11.66 8.00 10.87
C HIS A 59 11.99 6.51 10.73
N GLY A 60 13.05 6.05 11.39
CA GLY A 60 13.43 4.63 11.35
C GLY A 60 13.83 4.12 9.96
N ARG A 61 14.26 5.02 9.06
CA ARG A 61 14.60 4.73 7.65
C ARG A 61 15.41 3.45 7.47
N ASP A 62 16.51 3.29 8.19
CA ASP A 62 17.43 2.16 8.00
C ASP A 62 16.75 0.83 8.40
N GLU A 63 15.95 0.84 9.47
CA GLU A 63 15.14 -0.32 9.88
C GLU A 63 14.03 -0.62 8.88
N ALA A 64 13.34 0.40 8.37
CA ALA A 64 12.30 0.24 7.35
C ALA A 64 12.85 -0.38 6.06
N LEU A 65 13.99 0.13 5.57
CA LEU A 65 14.66 -0.40 4.39
C LEU A 65 15.16 -1.83 4.62
N GLN A 66 15.63 -2.16 5.82
CA GLN A 66 16.02 -3.53 6.17
C GLN A 66 14.82 -4.48 6.16
N LYS A 67 13.65 -4.08 6.68
CA LYS A 67 12.42 -4.89 6.65
C LYS A 67 12.00 -5.26 5.24
N ILE A 68 12.15 -4.35 4.27
CA ILE A 68 11.73 -4.58 2.88
C ILE A 68 12.84 -5.12 1.97
N ALA A 69 14.06 -5.31 2.48
CA ALA A 69 15.22 -5.68 1.65
C ALA A 69 15.05 -7.04 0.92
N GLY A 70 14.37 -7.99 1.55
CA GLY A 70 14.09 -9.31 0.97
C GLY A 70 12.78 -9.43 0.21
N ILE A 71 11.99 -8.35 0.10
CA ILE A 71 10.66 -8.38 -0.52
C ILE A 71 10.77 -8.09 -2.02
N PRO A 72 10.13 -8.89 -2.89
CA PRO A 72 10.07 -8.61 -4.33
C PRO A 72 9.56 -7.20 -4.66
N ARG A 73 10.27 -6.54 -5.58
CA ARG A 73 9.95 -5.18 -6.04
C ARG A 73 9.23 -5.20 -7.38
N LEU A 74 8.03 -4.63 -7.42
CA LEU A 74 7.24 -4.46 -8.62
C LEU A 74 7.80 -3.32 -9.48
N ALA A 75 7.84 -3.55 -10.79
CA ALA A 75 8.35 -2.60 -11.76
C ALA A 75 7.37 -1.43 -11.97
N ILE A 76 7.89 -0.20 -12.00
CA ILE A 76 7.13 1.00 -12.35
C ILE A 76 7.42 1.33 -13.82
N GLY A 77 6.63 0.73 -14.71
CA GLY A 77 6.70 0.93 -16.16
C GLY A 77 5.70 1.96 -16.68
N ASP A 78 5.59 2.08 -18.00
CA ASP A 78 4.72 3.06 -18.65
C ASP A 78 3.23 2.82 -18.38
N GLU A 79 2.83 1.55 -18.25
CA GLU A 79 1.45 1.20 -17.89
C GLU A 79 1.07 1.71 -16.49
N VAL A 80 1.97 1.55 -15.52
CA VAL A 80 1.81 2.08 -14.15
C VAL A 80 1.73 3.61 -14.18
N ARG A 81 2.67 4.26 -14.87
CA ARG A 81 2.67 5.74 -14.98
C ARG A 81 1.42 6.27 -15.68
N GLY A 82 0.98 5.58 -16.74
CA GLY A 82 -0.23 5.91 -17.47
C GLY A 82 -1.48 5.78 -16.61
N LEU A 83 -1.62 4.68 -15.85
CA LEU A 83 -2.73 4.52 -14.92
C LEU A 83 -2.67 5.57 -13.80
N ALA A 84 -1.51 5.81 -13.18
CA ALA A 84 -1.38 6.83 -12.13
C ALA A 84 -1.78 8.22 -12.65
N GLY A 85 -1.34 8.59 -13.86
CA GLY A 85 -1.73 9.83 -14.54
C GLY A 85 -3.24 9.91 -14.77
N LEU A 86 -3.85 8.82 -15.22
CA LEU A 86 -5.30 8.74 -15.42
C LEU A 86 -6.07 8.91 -14.10
N LEU A 87 -5.63 8.28 -13.00
CA LEU A 87 -6.25 8.41 -11.69
C LEU A 87 -6.22 9.85 -11.16
N VAL A 88 -5.12 10.57 -11.41
CA VAL A 88 -5.00 12.00 -11.05
C VAL A 88 -5.88 12.86 -11.96
N GLN A 89 -5.85 12.63 -13.27
CA GLN A 89 -6.65 13.37 -14.25
C GLN A 89 -8.15 13.25 -13.98
N GLU A 90 -8.62 12.05 -13.66
CA GLU A 90 -10.02 11.74 -13.33
C GLU A 90 -10.36 12.11 -11.88
N LYS A 91 -9.45 12.74 -11.13
CA LYS A 91 -9.63 13.20 -9.75
C LYS A 91 -9.98 12.08 -8.76
N VAL A 92 -9.60 10.84 -9.07
CA VAL A 92 -9.65 9.72 -8.13
C VAL A 92 -8.59 9.93 -7.06
N MET A 93 -7.39 10.33 -7.49
CA MET A 93 -6.22 10.59 -6.66
C MET A 93 -5.80 12.06 -6.71
N PRO A 94 -5.19 12.59 -5.64
CA PRO A 94 -4.64 13.94 -5.65
C PRO A 94 -3.45 14.05 -6.61
N ALA A 95 -3.26 15.25 -7.18
CA ALA A 95 -2.04 15.59 -7.89
C ALA A 95 -0.89 15.88 -6.89
N PRO A 96 0.39 15.74 -7.30
CA PRO A 96 0.88 15.29 -8.61
C PRO A 96 0.82 13.76 -8.80
N VAL A 97 1.29 13.25 -9.95
CA VAL A 97 1.41 11.81 -10.23
C VAL A 97 2.58 11.20 -9.43
N ALA A 98 2.38 11.04 -8.13
CA ALA A 98 3.33 10.50 -7.15
C ALA A 98 2.55 9.91 -5.97
N GLY A 99 3.25 9.23 -5.05
CA GLY A 99 2.66 8.73 -3.81
C GLY A 99 1.43 7.86 -4.05
N ASP A 100 0.30 8.15 -3.38
CA ASP A 100 -0.92 7.34 -3.42
C ASP A 100 -1.37 6.92 -4.84
N ALA A 101 -1.23 7.82 -5.82
CA ALA A 101 -1.57 7.52 -7.20
C ALA A 101 -0.69 6.42 -7.80
N VAL A 102 0.62 6.46 -7.50
CA VAL A 102 1.59 5.46 -7.94
C VAL A 102 1.41 4.15 -7.17
N HIS A 103 1.21 4.18 -5.85
CA HIS A 103 0.96 2.97 -5.06
C HIS A 103 -0.24 2.18 -5.58
N VAL A 104 -1.38 2.86 -5.79
CA VAL A 104 -2.59 2.20 -6.31
C VAL A 104 -2.41 1.75 -7.75
N ALA A 105 -1.72 2.54 -8.59
CA ALA A 105 -1.47 2.14 -9.98
C ALA A 105 -0.55 0.92 -10.08
N VAL A 106 0.52 0.86 -9.29
CA VAL A 106 1.41 -0.31 -9.21
C VAL A 106 0.60 -1.54 -8.81
N ALA A 107 -0.14 -1.44 -7.72
CA ALA A 107 -0.88 -2.58 -7.20
C ALA A 107 -1.97 -3.06 -8.18
N THR A 108 -2.63 -2.13 -8.88
CA THR A 108 -3.64 -2.44 -9.90
C THR A 108 -3.02 -3.12 -11.13
N VAL A 109 -1.96 -2.55 -11.70
CA VAL A 109 -1.32 -3.09 -12.93
C VAL A 109 -0.72 -4.47 -12.69
N HIS A 110 -0.12 -4.68 -11.52
CA HIS A 110 0.49 -5.96 -11.17
C HIS A 110 -0.50 -6.99 -10.62
N GLY A 111 -1.80 -6.67 -10.55
CA GLY A 111 -2.85 -7.58 -10.11
C GLY A 111 -2.67 -8.01 -8.65
N MET A 112 -2.46 -7.05 -7.76
CA MET A 112 -2.45 -7.28 -6.31
C MET A 112 -3.88 -7.47 -5.81
N ASP A 113 -4.06 -8.36 -4.84
CA ASP A 113 -5.35 -8.54 -4.18
C ASP A 113 -5.59 -7.40 -3.18
N TYR A 114 -4.53 -7.02 -2.45
CA TYR A 114 -4.60 -6.03 -1.38
C TYR A 114 -3.49 -4.98 -1.47
N VAL A 115 -3.84 -3.75 -1.06
CA VAL A 115 -2.88 -2.71 -0.64
C VAL A 115 -3.02 -2.56 0.87
N LEU A 116 -1.96 -2.88 1.60
CA LEU A 116 -1.90 -2.73 3.05
C LEU A 116 -1.39 -1.32 3.38
N SER A 117 -2.25 -0.48 3.96
CA SER A 117 -1.97 0.94 4.17
C SER A 117 -2.71 1.50 5.39
N TRP A 118 -2.08 2.45 6.08
CA TRP A 118 -2.75 3.34 7.05
C TRP A 118 -3.28 4.62 6.40
N ASN A 119 -2.85 4.97 5.18
CA ASN A 119 -3.31 6.14 4.44
C ASN A 119 -4.51 5.81 3.54
N VAL A 120 -5.66 5.52 4.15
CA VAL A 120 -6.90 5.26 3.42
C VAL A 120 -7.71 6.53 3.13
N ARG A 121 -7.29 7.71 3.63
CA ARG A 121 -8.12 8.93 3.62
C ARG A 121 -8.55 9.34 2.21
N HIS A 122 -7.68 9.15 1.23
CA HIS A 122 -7.97 9.51 -0.15
C HIS A 122 -9.02 8.60 -0.79
N LEU A 123 -9.20 7.38 -0.29
CA LEU A 123 -10.15 6.37 -0.78
C LEU A 123 -11.21 5.97 0.25
N ALA A 124 -11.27 6.61 1.41
CA ALA A 124 -12.28 6.35 2.44
C ALA A 124 -13.71 6.73 2.00
N ASN A 125 -13.85 7.54 0.95
CA ASN A 125 -15.15 7.89 0.39
C ASN A 125 -15.63 6.77 -0.57
N PRO A 126 -16.78 6.13 -0.31
CA PRO A 126 -17.32 5.07 -1.18
C PRO A 126 -17.46 5.52 -2.64
N ASN A 127 -17.81 6.78 -2.89
CA ASN A 127 -17.93 7.32 -4.25
C ASN A 127 -16.58 7.33 -4.98
N LYS A 128 -15.46 7.52 -4.25
CA LYS A 128 -14.12 7.45 -4.84
C LYS A 128 -13.68 6.02 -5.12
N ILE A 129 -14.04 5.07 -4.25
CA ILE A 129 -13.80 3.64 -4.50
C ILE A 129 -14.57 3.20 -5.75
N GLU A 130 -15.84 3.54 -5.86
CA GLU A 130 -16.65 3.22 -7.04
C GLU A 130 -16.06 3.88 -8.29
N HIS A 131 -15.59 5.12 -8.17
CA HIS A 131 -14.93 5.81 -9.27
C HIS A 131 -13.63 5.13 -9.70
N LEU A 132 -12.76 4.76 -8.74
CA LEU A 132 -11.54 3.97 -9.00
C LEU A 132 -11.89 2.69 -9.77
N GLN A 133 -12.85 1.91 -9.27
CA GLN A 133 -13.29 0.68 -9.92
C GLN A 133 -13.82 0.92 -11.34
N ARG A 134 -14.53 2.03 -11.58
CA ARG A 134 -15.03 2.38 -12.91
C ARG A 134 -13.90 2.70 -13.88
N ILE A 135 -12.92 3.48 -13.44
CA ILE A 135 -11.74 3.85 -14.25
C ILE A 135 -10.90 2.62 -14.57
N CYS A 136 -10.57 1.81 -13.58
CA CYS A 136 -9.79 0.58 -13.77
C CYS A 136 -10.50 -0.39 -14.73
N ARG A 137 -11.81 -0.63 -14.55
CA ARG A 137 -12.58 -1.49 -15.45
C ARG A 137 -12.62 -0.98 -16.88
N ARG A 138 -12.66 0.34 -17.08
CA ARG A 138 -12.62 0.99 -18.42
C ARG A 138 -11.33 0.66 -19.19
N VAL A 139 -10.23 0.43 -18.48
CA VAL A 139 -8.93 0.07 -19.06
C VAL A 139 -8.61 -1.43 -18.93
N GLY A 140 -9.60 -2.27 -18.59
CA GLY A 140 -9.44 -3.72 -18.48
C GLY A 140 -8.72 -4.20 -17.23
N LEU A 141 -8.61 -3.36 -16.20
CA LEU A 141 -7.94 -3.67 -14.94
C LEU A 141 -8.92 -3.78 -13.78
N MET A 142 -8.50 -4.50 -12.73
CA MET A 142 -9.22 -4.62 -11.47
C MET A 142 -8.40 -3.97 -10.36
N PRO A 143 -8.95 -2.98 -9.61
CA PRO A 143 -8.21 -2.36 -8.53
C PRO A 143 -8.10 -3.32 -7.33
N PRO A 144 -7.01 -3.22 -6.55
CA PRO A 144 -6.88 -3.97 -5.30
C PRO A 144 -7.88 -3.48 -4.25
N SER A 145 -8.17 -4.31 -3.27
CA SER A 145 -8.80 -3.87 -2.03
C SER A 145 -7.79 -3.13 -1.17
N ILE A 146 -8.14 -1.96 -0.64
CA ILE A 146 -7.25 -1.22 0.26
C ILE A 146 -7.70 -1.46 1.68
N VAL A 147 -6.81 -2.00 2.50
CA VAL A 147 -7.13 -2.51 3.83
C VAL A 147 -6.08 -2.02 4.83
N THR A 148 -6.52 -1.77 6.06
CA THR A 148 -5.62 -1.57 7.19
C THR A 148 -5.18 -2.93 7.75
N PRO A 149 -4.05 -3.00 8.48
CA PRO A 149 -3.54 -4.26 9.05
C PRO A 149 -4.55 -5.01 9.93
N ASP A 150 -5.41 -4.31 10.66
CA ASP A 150 -6.47 -4.91 11.50
C ASP A 150 -7.60 -5.58 10.70
N MET A 151 -7.67 -5.37 9.39
CA MET A 151 -8.70 -5.93 8.50
C MET A 151 -8.20 -7.08 7.64
N LEU A 152 -6.89 -7.37 7.63
CA LEU A 152 -6.29 -8.39 6.78
C LEU A 152 -5.67 -9.49 7.64
N TRP A 153 -6.42 -10.53 7.92
CA TRP A 153 -5.89 -11.72 8.58
C TRP A 153 -5.71 -12.82 7.54
N GLY A 154 -4.68 -13.64 7.70
CA GLY A 154 -4.60 -14.91 7.00
C GLY A 154 -5.88 -15.69 7.26
N SER A 155 -6.36 -16.42 6.27
CA SER A 155 -7.51 -17.31 6.48
C SER A 155 -7.22 -18.17 7.71
N GLU A 156 -7.97 -17.95 8.80
CA GLU A 156 -8.15 -19.01 9.78
C GLU A 156 -8.68 -20.18 8.97
N ASP A 157 -7.97 -21.31 8.99
CA ASP A 157 -8.55 -22.55 8.50
C ASP A 157 -9.81 -22.75 9.34
N GLU A 158 -10.98 -22.32 8.82
CA GLU A 158 -12.29 -22.75 9.30
C GLU A 158 -12.31 -24.27 9.07
N SER A 159 -11.77 -24.99 10.05
CA SER A 159 -11.70 -26.45 10.14
C SER A 159 -13.00 -26.99 10.70
#